data_AF-A0A942P1D3-F1
#
_entry.id   AF-A0A942P1D3-F1
#
_cell.length_a   1.000
_cell.length_b   1.000
_cell.length_c   1.000
_cell.angle_alpha   90.00
_cell.angle_beta   90.00
_cell.angle_gamma   90.00
#
_symmetry.space_group_name_H-M   'P 1'
#
loop_
_entity.id
_entity.type
_entity.pdbx_description
1 polymer ?
#
loop_
_entity_poly.entity_id
_entity_poly.type
_entity_poly.pdbx_seq_one_letter_code
_entity_poly.pdbx_strand_id
1 'polypeptide(L)' 'MNECPYCQSNTRQNKAGHTQSGSQRYRCMHCQRKYTPEPKLHGYPKSMHQQAVAMYVDGLNLRRIARHLK' A
#
# COMPACT_ATOMS: atom_id res chain seq x y z
N MET A 1 -5.82 18.01 -5.44
CA MET A 1 -5.33 18.80 -4.29
C MET A 1 -5.32 17.85 -3.10
N ASN A 2 -4.19 17.67 -2.41
CA ASN A 2 -4.13 16.64 -1.36
C ASN A 2 -4.71 17.22 -0.07
N GLU A 3 -5.72 16.58 0.49
CA GLU A 3 -6.25 16.93 1.80
C GLU A 3 -5.49 16.17 2.87
N CYS A 4 -5.15 16.83 3.98
CA CYS A 4 -4.52 16.14 5.10
C CYS A 4 -5.57 15.31 5.86
N PRO A 5 -5.42 13.98 5.99
CA PRO A 5 -6.41 13.13 6.66
C PRO A 5 -6.52 13.38 8.17
N TYR A 6 -5.59 14.13 8.76
CA TYR A 6 -5.54 14.38 10.20
C TYR A 6 -6.12 15.72 10.63
N CYS A 7 -6.15 16.71 9.74
CA CYS A 7 -6.59 18.07 10.06
C CYS A 7 -7.46 18.70 8.96
N GLN A 8 -7.76 17.96 7.89
CA GLN A 8 -8.63 18.35 6.77
C GLN A 8 -8.17 19.60 6.00
N SER A 9 -6.98 20.12 6.31
CA SER A 9 -6.40 21.22 5.54
C SER A 9 -5.97 20.74 4.16
N ASN A 10 -6.30 21.53 3.15
CA ASN A 10 -5.92 21.33 1.75
C ASN A 10 -4.74 22.23 1.30
N THR A 11 -4.27 23.12 2.18
CA THR A 11 -3.16 24.05 1.91
C THR A 11 -1.87 23.60 2.61
N ARG A 12 -0.72 24.05 2.08
CA ARG A 12 0.62 23.78 2.62
C ARG A 12 0.92 22.28 2.83
N GLN A 13 0.60 21.48 1.83
CA GLN A 13 0.91 20.05 1.77
C GLN A 13 2.18 19.84 0.97
N ASN A 14 3.31 19.76 1.65
CA ASN A 14 4.63 19.72 1.00
C ASN A 14 5.01 18.27 0.68
N LYS A 15 5.63 18.03 -0.49
CA LYS A 15 6.18 16.72 -0.82
C LYS A 15 7.28 16.34 0.18
N ALA A 16 7.25 15.11 0.69
CA ALA A 16 8.12 14.60 1.74
C ALA A 16 8.76 13.26 1.36
N GLY A 17 9.22 13.16 0.10
CA GLY A 17 9.80 11.94 -0.48
C GLY A 17 8.75 10.89 -0.84
N HIS A 18 9.20 9.66 -1.06
CA HIS A 18 8.35 8.53 -1.45
C HIS A 18 8.36 7.42 -0.39
N THR A 19 7.35 6.55 -0.39
CA THR A 19 7.36 5.28 0.33
C THR A 19 8.30 4.29 -0.36
N GLN A 20 8.62 3.17 0.29
CA GLN A 20 9.38 2.08 -0.33
C GLN A 20 8.66 1.51 -1.58
N SER A 21 7.32 1.51 -1.57
CA SER A 21 6.50 1.16 -2.74
C SER A 21 6.42 2.25 -3.82
N GLY A 22 7.11 3.38 -3.64
CA GLY A 22 7.17 4.49 -4.60
C GLY A 22 5.97 5.44 -4.56
N SER A 23 5.06 5.34 -3.58
CA SER A 23 3.98 6.32 -3.41
C SER A 23 4.49 7.64 -2.85
N GLN A 24 3.98 8.75 -3.36
CA GLN A 24 4.36 10.08 -2.88
C GLN A 24 3.87 10.30 -1.44
N ARG A 25 4.80 10.62 -0.54
CA ARG A 25 4.51 11.08 0.83
C ARG A 25 4.39 12.60 0.84
N TYR A 26 3.51 13.10 1.68
CA TYR A 26 3.33 14.52 1.96
C TYR A 26 3.53 14.80 3.45
N ARG A 27 3.92 16.02 3.77
CA ARG A 27 3.92 16.58 5.13
C ARG A 27 2.99 17.78 5.15
N CYS A 28 2.00 17.73 6.03
CA CYS A 28 1.14 18.88 6.29
C CYS A 28 1.88 19.88 7.16
N MET A 29 1.99 21.14 6.74
CA MET A 29 2.66 22.17 7.53
C MET A 29 1.79 22.75 8.65
N HIS A 30 0.48 22.47 8.66
CA HIS A 30 -0.44 22.91 9.73
C HIS A 30 -0.35 21.99 10.96
N CYS A 31 -0.48 20.67 10.76
CA CYS A 31 -0.42 19.70 11.86
C CYS A 31 0.93 18.94 11.94
N GLN A 32 1.88 19.27 11.06
CA GLN A 32 3.23 18.69 10.97
C GLN A 32 3.33 17.19 10.68
N ARG A 33 2.20 16.49 10.52
CA ARG A 33 2.13 15.04 10.27
C ARG A 33 2.44 14.70 8.82
N LYS A 34 3.00 13.51 8.62
CA LYS A 34 3.23 12.92 7.30
C LYS A 34 2.09 11.96 6.94
N TYR A 35 1.71 11.93 5.67
CA TYR A 35 0.69 11.03 5.14
C TYR A 35 0.98 10.67 3.69
N THR A 36 0.33 9.61 3.22
CA THR A 36 0.43 9.12 1.84
C THR A 36 -1.01 9.01 1.32
N PRO A 37 -1.46 9.89 0.40
CA PRO A 37 -2.85 9.91 -0.06
C PRO A 37 -3.26 8.57 -0.71
N GLU A 38 -2.40 8.04 -1.57
CA GLU A 38 -2.61 6.79 -2.28
C GLU A 38 -1.42 5.86 -2.01
N PRO A 39 -1.43 5.12 -0.89
CA PRO A 39 -0.40 4.15 -0.60
C PRO A 39 -0.51 2.99 -1.60
N LYS A 40 0.53 2.79 -2.40
CA LYS A 40 0.69 1.59 -3.22
C LYS A 40 0.85 0.43 -2.25
N LEU A 41 -0.08 -0.52 -2.35
CA LEU A 41 -0.03 -1.78 -1.63
C LEU A 41 1.32 -2.43 -1.90
N HIS A 42 2.07 -2.68 -0.83
CA HIS A 42 3.33 -3.38 -0.92
C HIS A 42 3.04 -4.88 -0.87
N GLY A 43 3.40 -5.61 -1.91
CA GLY A 43 3.21 -7.06 -2.00
C GLY A 43 2.16 -7.49 -3.03
N TYR A 44 1.75 -8.76 -2.92
CA TYR A 44 0.81 -9.38 -3.86
C TYR A 44 -0.62 -8.86 -3.66
N PRO A 45 -1.43 -8.78 -4.73
CA PRO A 45 -2.84 -8.40 -4.61
C PRO A 45 -3.57 -9.40 -3.71
N LYS A 46 -4.59 -8.92 -2.99
CA LYS A 46 -5.39 -9.75 -2.07
C LYS A 46 -5.99 -10.97 -2.76
N SER A 47 -6.37 -10.84 -4.03
CA SER A 47 -6.87 -11.95 -4.86
C SER A 47 -5.84 -13.07 -5.02
N MET A 48 -4.58 -12.73 -5.31
CA MET A 48 -3.51 -13.72 -5.43
C MET A 48 -3.25 -14.41 -4.09
N HIS A 49 -3.29 -13.68 -2.97
CA HIS A 49 -3.18 -14.27 -1.64
C HIS A 49 -4.34 -15.25 -1.36
N GLN A 50 -5.57 -14.86 -1.66
CA GLN A 50 -6.75 -15.74 -1.50
C GLN A 50 -6.63 -17.01 -2.37
N GLN A 51 -6.12 -16.87 -3.59
CA GLN A 51 -5.89 -18.00 -4.48
C GLN A 51 -4.80 -18.94 -3.93
N ALA A 52 -3.72 -18.39 -3.36
CA ALA A 52 -2.69 -19.19 -2.71
C ALA A 52 -3.23 -20.00 -1.52
N VAL A 53 -4.09 -19.37 -0.71
CA VAL A 53 -4.74 -20.03 0.43
C VAL A 53 -5.66 -21.15 -0.05
N ALA A 54 -6.48 -20.92 -1.07
CA ALA A 54 -7.36 -21.96 -1.63
C ALA A 54 -6.57 -23.18 -2.10
N MET A 55 -5.51 -22.97 -2.90
CA MET A 55 -4.65 -24.06 -3.38
C MET A 55 -3.98 -24.83 -2.23
N TYR A 56 -3.61 -24.15 -1.15
CA TYR A 56 -3.03 -24.80 0.02
C TYR A 56 -4.05 -25.68 0.76
N VAL A 57 -5.27 -25.17 0.94
CA VAL A 57 -6.40 -25.94 1.51
C VAL A 57 -6.73 -27.16 0.64
N ASP A 58 -6.63 -27.03 -0.69
CA ASP A 58 -6.80 -28.13 -1.65
C ASP A 58 -5.63 -29.14 -1.64
N GLY A 59 -4.63 -28.95 -0.76
CA GLY A 59 -3.53 -29.89 -0.53
C GLY A 59 -2.29 -29.67 -1.40
N LEU A 60 -2.20 -28.57 -2.16
CA LEU A 60 -0.96 -28.25 -2.86
C LEU A 60 0.13 -27.78 -1.89
N ASN A 61 1.36 -28.25 -2.10
CA ASN A 61 2.50 -27.73 -1.36
C ASN A 61 2.89 -26.31 -1.83
N LEU A 62 3.50 -25.54 -0.92
CA LEU A 62 3.89 -24.14 -1.15
C LEU A 62 4.77 -23.95 -2.41
N ARG A 63 5.66 -24.91 -2.70
CA ARG A 63 6.54 -24.84 -3.87
C ARG A 63 5.78 -25.00 -5.19
N ARG A 64 4.72 -25.81 -5.22
CA ARG A 64 3.80 -25.91 -6.36
C ARG A 64 2.98 -24.64 -6.50
N ILE A 65 2.41 -24.13 -5.41
CA ILE A 65 1.61 -22.90 -5.40
C ILE A 65 2.40 -21.72 -5.97
N ALA A 66 3.65 -21.52 -5.52
CA ALA A 66 4.53 -20.47 -6.03
C ALA A 66 4.89 -20.61 -7.52
N ARG A 67 4.77 -21.80 -8.12
CA ARG A 67 4.93 -21.98 -9.57
C ARG A 67 3.66 -21.64 -10.35
N HIS A 68 2.49 -21.85 -9.73
CA HIS A 68 1.18 -21.53 -10.33
C HIS A 68 0.85 -20.04 -10.23
N LEU A 69 1.24 -19.39 -9.13
CA LEU A 69 1.05 -17.96 -8.90
C LEU A 69 2.36 -17.24 -9.23
N LYS A 70 2.41 -16.60 -10.40
CA LYS A 70 3.51 -15.71 -10.81
C LYS A 70 3.07 -14.26 -10.74
#